data_AF-A0A6I5NGY2-F1
#
_entry.id   AF-A0A6I5NGY2-F1
#
_cell.length_a   1.000
_cell.length_b   1.000
_cell.length_c   1.000
_cell.angle_alpha   90.00
_cell.angle_beta   90.00
_cell.angle_gamma   90.00
#
_symmetry.space_group_name_H-M   'P 1'
#
loop_
_entity.id
_entity.type
_entity.pdbx_description
1 polymer ?
#
loop_
_entity_poly.entity_id
_entity_poly.type
_entity_poly.pdbx_seq_one_letter_code
_entity_poly.pdbx_strand_id
1 'polypeptide(L)'
;MSSTCREALQELPSKLKTTLKTQIAEHITYINEARSKGYNYREIRKVLCGQGITIETSTLKKYVQQLNRTAITQYPNVLPLPKPR
;
A
#
# COMPACT_ATOMS: atom_id res chain seq x y z
N MET A 1 45.32 -6.66 17.83
CA MET A 1 43.94 -7.05 18.17
C MET A 1 43.03 -5.89 17.80
N SER A 2 42.48 -5.89 16.58
CA SER A 2 41.69 -4.77 16.06
C SER A 2 40.54 -5.29 15.20
N SER A 3 39.49 -5.81 15.84
CA SER A 3 38.23 -6.09 15.16
C SER A 3 37.41 -4.81 15.16
N THR A 4 37.36 -4.23 13.97
CA THR A 4 36.90 -2.90 13.61
C THR A 4 35.39 -2.79 13.81
N CYS A 5 34.92 -1.59 14.18
CA CYS A 5 33.52 -1.17 14.34
C CYS A 5 32.57 -1.43 13.14
N ARG A 6 33.03 -2.15 12.10
CA ARG A 6 32.29 -2.56 10.92
C ARG A 6 31.26 -3.65 11.22
N GLU A 7 31.54 -4.57 12.14
CA GLU A 7 30.59 -5.65 12.49
C GLU A 7 29.35 -5.10 13.21
N ALA A 8 29.50 -4.08 14.05
CA ALA A 8 28.38 -3.45 14.77
C ALA A 8 27.40 -2.65 13.88
N LEU A 9 27.82 -2.25 12.67
CA LEU A 9 26.93 -1.55 11.72
C LEU A 9 26.08 -2.51 10.88
N GLN A 10 26.44 -3.80 10.83
CA GLN A 10 25.64 -4.85 10.16
C GLN A 10 24.45 -5.33 11.01
N GLU A 11 24.45 -5.03 12.31
CA GLU A 11 23.37 -5.37 13.25
C GLU A 11 22.37 -4.23 13.48
N LEU A 12 22.39 -3.18 12.67
CA LEU A 12 21.25 -2.29 12.60
C LEU A 12 20.10 -3.09 11.96
N PRO A 13 18.98 -3.37 12.66
CA PRO A 13 17.82 -3.91 12.00
C PRO A 13 17.51 -2.90 10.91
N SER A 14 17.57 -3.35 9.66
CA SER A 14 17.26 -2.55 8.49
C SER A 14 15.83 -2.11 8.67
N LYS A 15 15.64 -0.96 9.35
CA LYS A 15 14.36 -0.41 9.82
C LYS A 15 13.39 -0.68 8.72
N LEU A 16 12.50 -1.64 8.96
CA LEU A 16 11.58 -2.22 7.99
C LEU A 16 11.09 -1.07 7.13
N LYS A 17 11.67 -0.92 5.93
CA LYS A 17 11.28 0.16 5.03
C LYS A 17 9.87 -0.22 4.65
N THR A 18 8.89 0.31 5.37
CA THR A 18 7.48 0.08 5.11
C THR A 18 7.29 0.43 3.65
N THR A 19 7.16 -0.60 2.81
CA THR A 19 7.13 -0.37 1.37
C THR A 19 5.89 0.45 1.06
N LEU A 20 5.92 1.28 0.02
CA LEU A 20 4.74 2.01 -0.45
C LEU A 20 3.53 1.07 -0.59
N LYS A 21 3.77 -0.18 -1.01
CA LYS A 21 2.73 -1.20 -1.11
C LYS A 21 2.09 -1.54 0.26
N THR A 22 2.89 -1.65 1.33
CA THR A 22 2.39 -1.89 2.70
C THR A 22 1.56 -0.72 3.19
N GLN A 23 2.02 0.52 2.97
CA GLN A 23 1.25 1.73 3.33
C GLN A 23 -0.09 1.78 2.58
N ILE A 24 -0.09 1.46 1.28
CA ILE A 24 -1.34 1.37 0.51
C ILE A 24 -2.24 0.21 0.98
N ALA A 25 -1.66 -0.90 1.45
CA ALA A 25 -2.42 -2.01 2.01
C ALA A 25 -3.16 -1.62 3.30
N GLU A 26 -2.54 -0.82 4.18
CA GLU A 26 -3.19 -0.31 5.39
C GLU A 26 -4.40 0.59 5.07
N HIS A 27 -4.35 1.31 3.95
CA HIS A 27 -5.43 2.18 3.49
C HIS A 27 -6.38 1.53 2.47
N ILE A 28 -6.23 0.24 2.14
CA ILE A 28 -6.95 -0.40 1.03
C ILE A 28 -8.47 -0.37 1.21
N THR A 29 -8.96 -0.54 2.44
CA THR A 29 -10.38 -0.49 2.78
C THR A 29 -10.96 0.89 2.47
N TYR A 30 -10.32 1.96 2.97
CA TYR A 30 -10.73 3.34 2.70
C TYR A 30 -10.66 3.69 1.21
N ILE A 31 -9.63 3.20 0.50
CA ILE A 31 -9.50 3.39 -0.94
C ILE A 31 -10.65 2.70 -1.68
N ASN A 32 -10.99 1.45 -1.33
CA ASN A 32 -12.10 0.71 -1.94
C ASN A 32 -13.46 1.33 -1.60
N GLU A 33 -13.66 1.84 -0.39
CA GLU A 33 -14.85 2.60 -0.01
C GLU A 33 -14.99 3.89 -0.81
N ALA A 34 -13.92 4.68 -0.93
CA ALA A 34 -13.90 5.88 -1.76
C ALA A 34 -14.22 5.53 -3.23
N ARG A 35 -13.64 4.45 -3.75
CA ARG A 35 -13.98 3.95 -5.10
C ARG A 35 -15.46 3.59 -5.23
N SER A 36 -16.04 2.97 -4.20
CA SER A 36 -17.48 2.60 -4.17
C SER A 36 -18.39 3.82 -4.07
N LYS A 37 -17.94 4.90 -3.43
CA LYS A 37 -18.62 6.21 -3.37
C LYS A 37 -18.47 7.05 -4.66
N GLY A 38 -17.69 6.57 -5.64
CA GLY A 38 -17.53 7.22 -6.95
C GLY A 38 -16.25 8.04 -7.12
N TYR A 39 -15.37 8.10 -6.12
CA TYR A 39 -14.11 8.84 -6.22
C TYR A 39 -13.16 8.18 -7.23
N ASN A 40 -12.45 9.01 -7.99
CA ASN A 40 -11.43 8.55 -8.92
C ASN A 40 -10.05 8.44 -8.24
N TYR A 41 -9.13 7.69 -8.84
CA TYR A 41 -7.79 7.50 -8.28
C TYR A 41 -6.96 8.79 -8.22
N ARG A 42 -7.32 9.83 -8.97
CA ARG A 42 -6.64 11.15 -8.93
C ARG A 42 -7.01 11.89 -7.66
N GLU A 43 -8.26 11.83 -7.24
CA GLU A 43 -8.75 12.38 -5.97
C GLU A 43 -8.19 11.62 -4.78
N ILE A 44 -8.23 10.28 -4.83
CA ILE A 44 -7.66 9.43 -3.78
C ILE A 44 -6.16 9.69 -3.61
N ARG A 45 -5.43 9.86 -4.73
CA ARG A 45 -4.02 10.26 -4.70
C ARG A 45 -3.81 11.60 -3.98
N LYS A 46 -4.66 12.61 -4.21
CA LYS A 46 -4.51 13.91 -3.53
C LYS A 46 -4.66 13.76 -2.03
N VAL A 47 -5.61 12.96 -1.56
CA VAL A 47 -5.81 12.67 -0.14
C VAL A 47 -4.60 11.95 0.45
N LEU A 48 -4.11 10.90 -0.22
CA LEU A 48 -2.92 10.15 0.21
C LEU A 48 -1.66 11.04 0.24
N CYS A 49 -1.51 11.93 -0.75
CA CYS A 49 -0.41 12.90 -0.78
C CYS A 49 -0.47 13.88 0.40
N GLY A 50 -1.67 14.30 0.81
CA GLY A 50 -1.88 15.10 2.02
C GLY A 50 -1.53 14.37 3.32
N GLN A 51 -1.53 13.04 3.31
CA GLN A 51 -1.08 12.19 4.42
C GLN A 51 0.42 11.83 4.35
N GLY A 52 1.16 12.42 3.41
CA GLY A 52 2.59 12.16 3.22
C GLY A 52 2.90 10.95 2.32
N ILE A 53 1.89 10.29 1.75
CA ILE A 53 2.07 9.15 0.85
C ILE A 53 2.14 9.66 -0.59
N THR A 54 3.37 9.84 -1.08
CA THR A 54 3.61 10.26 -2.46
C THR A 54 3.60 9.06 -3.38
N ILE A 55 2.53 8.92 -4.17
CA ILE A 55 2.36 7.82 -5.14
C ILE A 55 1.81 8.35 -6.46
N GLU A 56 2.25 7.78 -7.57
CA GLU A 56 1.64 8.04 -8.88
C GLU A 56 0.27 7.36 -9.00
N THR A 57 -0.65 7.98 -9.75
CA THR A 57 -2.00 7.42 -9.96
C THR A 57 -1.96 6.04 -10.65
N SER A 58 -1.03 5.85 -11.59
CA SER A 58 -0.76 4.58 -12.28
C SER A 58 -0.34 3.49 -11.29
N THR A 59 0.59 3.81 -10.39
CA THR A 59 1.12 2.92 -9.36
C THR A 59 0.06 2.60 -8.30
N LEU A 60 -0.70 3.59 -7.85
CA LEU A 60 -1.83 3.41 -6.93
C LEU A 60 -2.85 2.42 -7.50
N LYS A 61 -3.25 2.60 -8.76
CA LYS A 61 -4.18 1.68 -9.44
C LYS A 61 -3.63 0.25 -9.49
N LYS A 62 -2.34 0.08 -9.83
CA LYS A 62 -1.69 -1.24 -9.88
C LYS A 62 -1.67 -1.90 -8.51
N TYR A 63 -1.30 -1.18 -7.46
CA TYR A 63 -1.26 -1.73 -6.10
C TYR A 63 -2.64 -2.10 -5.59
N VAL A 64 -3.65 -1.25 -5.79
CA VAL A 64 -5.03 -1.56 -5.41
C VAL A 64 -5.53 -2.79 -6.15
N GLN A 65 -5.27 -2.91 -7.46
CA GLN A 65 -5.62 -4.12 -8.22
C GLN A 65 -4.91 -5.37 -7.71
N GLN A 66 -3.61 -5.28 -7.43
CA GLN A 66 -2.84 -6.41 -6.92
C GLN A 66 -3.34 -6.84 -5.54
N LEU A 67 -3.57 -5.88 -4.64
CA LEU A 67 -4.07 -6.13 -3.28
C LEU A 67 -5.48 -6.73 -3.32
N ASN A 68 -6.38 -6.21 -4.15
CA ASN A 68 -7.71 -6.78 -4.31
C ASN A 68 -7.67 -8.20 -4.89
N ARG A 69 -6.81 -8.48 -5.87
CA ARG A 69 -6.62 -9.85 -6.39
C ARG A 69 -6.10 -10.79 -5.31
N THR A 70 -5.09 -10.37 -4.55
CA THR A 70 -4.55 -11.16 -3.44
C THR A 70 -5.63 -11.41 -2.37
N ALA A 71 -6.43 -10.39 -2.04
CA ALA A 71 -7.52 -10.53 -1.08
C ALA A 71 -8.62 -11.49 -1.57
N ILE A 72 -8.95 -11.50 -2.86
CA ILE A 72 -9.88 -12.48 -3.44
C ILE A 72 -9.32 -13.90 -3.35
N THR A 73 -8.03 -14.07 -3.66
CA THR A 73 -7.37 -15.39 -3.61
C THR A 73 -7.22 -15.89 -2.17
N GLN A 74 -6.97 -15.00 -1.21
CA GLN A 74 -6.78 -15.36 0.21
C GLN A 74 -8.10 -15.43 1.00
N TYR A 75 -9.12 -14.67 0.61
CA TYR A 75 -10.41 -14.56 1.31
C TYR A 75 -11.57 -14.50 0.30
N PRO A 76 -11.94 -15.63 -0.32
CA PRO A 76 -12.95 -15.67 -1.38
C PRO A 76 -14.37 -15.27 -0.94
N ASN A 77 -14.63 -15.09 0.36
CA ASN A 77 -15.98 -14.89 0.92
C ASN A 77 -16.20 -13.62 1.75
N VAL A 78 -15.25 -12.67 1.81
CA VAL A 78 -15.31 -11.59 2.84
C VAL A 78 -15.39 -10.16 2.29
N LEU A 79 -15.21 -9.92 0.98
CA LEU A 79 -15.17 -8.55 0.45
C LEU A 79 -16.32 -8.25 -0.53
N PRO A 80 -17.18 -7.25 -0.23
CA PRO A 80 -18.08 -6.70 -1.23
C PRO A 80 -17.24 -5.89 -2.21
N LEU A 81 -16.79 -6.53 -3.29
CA LEU A 81 -16.16 -5.82 -4.40
C LEU A 81 -17.23 -5.00 -5.13
N PRO A 82 -16.97 -3.72 -5.43
CA PRO A 82 -17.86 -2.97 -6.31
C PRO A 82 -17.90 -3.66 -7.67
N LYS A 83 -19.10 -4.04 -8.11
CA LYS A 83 -19.33 -4.63 -9.43
C LYS A 83 -18.76 -3.70 -10.51
N PRO A 84 -18.10 -4.24 -11.55
CA PRO A 84 -17.74 -3.43 -12.70
C PRO A 84 -19.03 -2.86 -13.31
N ARG A 85 -19.03 -1.55 -13.56
CA ARG A 85 -20.01 -0.90 -14.46
C ARG A 85 -19.65 -1.23 -15.90
#